data_AF-A0A2E0SFF6-F1
#
_entry.id   AF-A0A2E0SFF6-F1
#
_cell.length_a   1.000
_cell.length_b   1.000
_cell.length_c   1.000
_cell.angle_alpha   90.00
_cell.angle_beta   90.00
_cell.angle_gamma   90.00
#
_symmetry.space_group_name_H-M   'P 1'
#
loop_
_entity.id
_entity.type
_entity.pdbx_description
1 polymer ?
#
loop_
_entity_poly.entity_id
_entity_poly.type
_entity_poly.pdbx_seq_one_letter_code
_entity_poly.pdbx_strand_id
1 'polypeptide(L)'
;MTTTTQQIIDEFTTLIDTEKEYTRSELGKILTAVYHQITSGKKNAEPKKKKAKKDVDDDAEPKKKREPTAYNLFVKEKMPIIKEEFPELSRQDLMKKVGEMWKAQKDEK
;
A
#
# COMPACT_ATOMS: atom_id res chain seq x y z
N MET A 1 14.16 17.92 31.55
CA MET A 1 13.30 16.80 31.12
C MET A 1 13.12 16.94 29.62
N THR A 2 13.62 16.02 28.82
CA THR A 2 13.39 16.04 27.37
C THR A 2 11.98 15.52 27.09
N THR A 3 11.23 16.21 26.23
CA THR A 3 9.91 15.75 25.83
C THR A 3 10.05 14.56 24.88
N THR A 4 9.04 13.71 24.83
CA THR A 4 8.99 12.59 23.86
C THR A 4 9.16 13.08 22.43
N THR A 5 8.58 14.24 22.09
CA THR A 5 8.74 14.88 20.78
C THR A 5 10.19 15.24 20.50
N GLN A 6 10.92 15.79 21.48
CA GLN A 6 12.33 16.12 21.30
C GLN A 6 13.17 14.86 21.04
N GLN A 7 12.91 13.79 21.79
CA GLN A 7 13.60 12.51 21.58
C GLN A 7 13.34 11.91 20.19
N ILE A 8 12.12 12.05 19.67
CA ILE A 8 11.77 11.61 18.31
C ILE A 8 12.52 12.42 17.25
N ILE A 9 12.62 13.74 17.43
CA ILE A 9 13.33 14.60 16.49
C ILE A 9 14.83 14.27 16.51
N ASP A 10 15.42 14.12 17.69
CA ASP A 10 16.85 13.84 17.84
C ASP A 10 17.23 12.48 17.22
N GLU A 11 16.43 11.44 17.45
CA GLU A 11 16.67 10.11 16.85
C GLU A 11 16.35 10.09 15.34
N PHE A 12 15.42 10.92 14.88
CA PHE A 12 15.16 11.04 13.45
C PHE A 12 16.31 11.74 12.72
N THR A 13 16.89 12.80 13.29
CA THR A 13 18.00 13.54 12.69
C THR A 13 19.30 12.74 12.66
N THR A 14 19.50 11.79 13.59
CA THR A 14 20.67 10.89 13.56
C THR A 14 20.58 9.82 12.48
N LEU A 15 19.37 9.42 12.08
CA LEU A 15 19.14 8.38 11.08
C LEU A 15 19.09 8.90 9.64
N ILE A 16 18.77 10.18 9.45
CA ILE A 16 18.73 10.80 8.12
C ILE A 16 20.09 11.41 7.79
N ASP A 17 20.46 11.28 6.53
CA ASP A 17 21.65 11.92 5.96
C ASP A 17 21.20 13.17 5.19
N THR A 18 21.61 14.35 5.66
CA THR A 18 21.21 15.61 5.02
C THR A 18 21.82 15.81 3.63
N GLU A 19 22.86 15.05 3.26
CA GLU A 19 23.47 15.11 1.93
C GLU A 19 22.74 14.21 0.91
N LYS A 20 21.88 13.31 1.39
CA LYS A 20 21.08 12.42 0.56
C LYS A 20 19.67 12.97 0.36
N GLU A 21 19.25 13.07 -0.90
CA GLU A 21 17.87 13.44 -1.21
C GLU A 21 16.91 12.26 -0.98
N TYR A 22 16.04 12.39 0.01
CA TYR A 22 15.00 11.39 0.32
C TYR A 22 13.67 11.79 -0.28
N THR A 23 12.94 10.81 -0.80
CA THR A 23 11.54 11.03 -1.18
C THR A 23 10.67 11.21 0.07
N ARG A 24 9.53 11.90 -0.08
CA ARG A 24 8.51 12.03 0.99
C ARG A 24 8.15 10.69 1.63
N SER A 25 8.09 9.62 0.83
CA SER A 25 7.73 8.28 1.33
C SER A 25 8.81 7.69 2.23
N GLU A 26 10.09 7.95 1.93
CA GLU A 26 11.21 7.44 2.73
C GLU A 26 11.31 8.18 4.06
N LEU A 27 11.27 9.51 4.04
CA LEU A 27 11.25 10.32 5.25
C LEU A 27 10.07 9.92 6.16
N GLY A 28 8.88 9.75 5.57
CA GLY A 28 7.70 9.31 6.31
C GLY A 28 7.86 7.94 6.97
N LYS A 29 8.52 6.98 6.31
CA LYS A 29 8.77 5.64 6.88
C LYS A 29 9.75 5.71 8.04
N ILE A 30 10.81 6.50 7.92
CA ILE A 30 11.83 6.66 8.96
C ILE A 30 11.20 7.33 10.18
N LEU A 31 10.46 8.43 9.99
CA LEU A 31 9.77 9.11 11.08
C LEU A 31 8.75 8.20 11.79
N THR A 32 7.99 7.40 11.02
CA THR A 32 7.03 6.43 11.58
C THR A 32 7.74 5.36 12.40
N ALA A 33 8.91 4.88 11.94
CA ALA A 33 9.69 3.89 12.67
C ALA A 33 10.22 4.45 14.00
N VAL A 34 10.80 5.64 13.99
CA VAL A 34 11.34 6.32 15.19
C VAL A 34 10.23 6.62 16.19
N TYR A 35 9.10 7.13 15.71
CA TYR A 35 7.92 7.38 16.54
C TYR A 35 7.50 6.11 17.28
N HIS A 36 7.34 4.99 16.58
CA HIS A 36 6.97 3.72 17.21
C HIS A 36 8.08 3.22 18.15
N GLN A 37 9.35 3.37 17.82
CA GLN A 37 10.44 2.94 18.71
C GLN A 37 10.37 3.63 20.08
N ILE A 38 10.12 4.94 20.09
CA ILE A 38 10.12 5.75 21.32
C ILE A 38 8.79 5.63 22.07
N THR A 39 7.66 5.57 21.35
CA THR A 39 6.32 5.49 21.97
C THR A 39 5.89 4.06 22.32
N SER A 40 6.41 3.04 21.64
CA SER A 40 6.01 1.63 21.79
C SER A 40 6.97 0.81 22.66
N GLY A 41 7.81 1.46 23.47
CA GLY A 41 8.87 0.87 24.30
C GLY A 41 8.47 -0.17 25.37
N LYS A 42 7.39 -0.94 25.18
CA LYS A 42 7.06 -2.19 25.90
C LYS A 42 6.28 -3.16 25.01
N LYS A 43 6.90 -3.73 23.98
CA LYS A 43 6.71 -5.13 23.53
C LYS A 43 7.54 -5.34 22.26
N ASN A 44 8.47 -6.29 22.35
CA ASN A 44 9.13 -6.88 21.18
C ASN A 44 8.08 -7.26 20.12
N ALA A 45 8.13 -6.62 18.96
CA ALA A 45 7.41 -7.08 17.78
C ALA A 45 8.37 -7.01 16.58
N GLU A 46 8.83 -8.20 16.22
CA GLU A 46 9.56 -8.61 15.02
C GLU A 46 9.17 -7.83 13.74
N PRO A 47 10.11 -7.62 12.79
CA PRO A 47 9.86 -6.85 11.58
C PRO A 47 8.85 -7.56 10.68
N LYS A 48 7.59 -7.12 10.72
CA LYS A 48 6.57 -7.53 9.73
C LYS A 48 6.95 -6.98 8.36
N LYS A 49 7.59 -7.84 7.57
CA LYS A 49 7.68 -7.75 6.11
C LYS A 49 6.34 -7.27 5.53
N LYS A 50 6.43 -6.20 4.72
CA LYS A 50 5.41 -5.64 3.82
C LYS A 50 4.19 -6.56 3.61
N LYS A 51 3.03 -6.15 4.13
CA LYS A 51 1.76 -6.25 3.40
C LYS A 51 1.00 -4.95 3.60
N ALA A 52 0.76 -4.28 2.48
CA ALA A 52 -0.25 -3.26 2.39
C ALA A 52 -1.57 -3.84 2.90
N LYS A 53 -2.06 -3.36 4.05
CA LYS A 53 -3.42 -2.90 4.26
C LYS A 53 -3.56 -2.36 5.68
N LYS A 54 -4.14 -1.18 5.69
CA LYS A 54 -4.83 -0.48 6.76
C LYS A 54 -5.67 -1.45 7.60
N ASP A 55 -5.29 -1.65 8.85
CA ASP A 55 -6.12 -2.06 9.97
C ASP A 55 -6.00 -0.86 10.96
N VAL A 56 -7.06 -0.30 11.53
CA VAL A 56 -7.90 -0.91 12.55
C VAL A 56 -9.25 -0.18 12.60
N ASP A 57 -10.35 -0.94 12.66
CA ASP A 57 -11.31 -0.77 13.74
C ASP A 57 -11.64 -2.18 14.25
N ASP A 58 -11.24 -2.45 15.48
CA ASP A 58 -11.25 -3.75 16.17
C ASP A 58 -12.61 -3.90 16.87
N ASP A 59 -13.70 -3.89 16.11
CA ASP A 59 -15.05 -4.30 16.57
C ASP A 59 -15.97 -4.59 15.37
N ALA A 60 -15.59 -5.56 14.54
CA ALA A 60 -16.50 -6.03 13.50
C ALA A 60 -16.25 -7.51 13.22
N GLU A 61 -17.29 -8.31 13.43
CA GLU A 61 -17.45 -9.68 12.94
C GLU A 61 -16.75 -9.90 11.59
N PRO A 62 -16.16 -11.08 11.34
CA PRO A 62 -15.46 -11.37 10.10
C PRO A 62 -16.39 -11.15 8.90
N LYS A 63 -16.28 -9.96 8.27
CA LYS A 63 -17.04 -9.61 7.07
C LYS A 63 -16.70 -10.65 6.02
N LYS A 64 -17.65 -11.55 5.76
CA LYS A 64 -17.60 -12.54 4.67
C LYS A 64 -16.92 -11.90 3.46
N LYS A 65 -15.84 -12.53 2.97
CA LYS A 65 -15.19 -12.13 1.73
C LYS A 65 -16.28 -12.01 0.67
N ARG A 66 -16.60 -10.76 0.29
CA ARG A 66 -17.63 -10.50 -0.71
C ARG A 66 -17.24 -11.26 -1.97
N GLU A 67 -18.22 -11.92 -2.57
CA GLU A 67 -17.99 -12.63 -3.81
C GLU A 67 -17.40 -11.66 -4.84
N PRO A 68 -16.48 -12.13 -5.70
CA PRO A 68 -15.92 -11.28 -6.74
C PRO A 68 -17.05 -10.68 -7.58
N THR A 69 -17.05 -9.37 -7.74
CA THR A 69 -18.01 -8.70 -8.62
C THR A 69 -17.83 -9.17 -10.06
N ALA A 70 -18.85 -9.03 -10.90
CA ALA A 70 -18.78 -9.40 -12.32
C ALA A 70 -17.58 -8.75 -13.04
N TYR A 71 -17.24 -7.51 -12.69
CA TYR A 71 -16.05 -6.83 -13.19
C TYR A 71 -14.74 -7.52 -12.74
N ASN A 72 -14.64 -7.96 -11.49
CA ASN A 72 -13.45 -8.65 -11.00
C ASN A 72 -13.25 -10.01 -11.69
N LEU A 73 -14.34 -10.71 -11.99
CA LEU A 73 -14.30 -11.94 -12.79
C LEU A 73 -13.84 -11.65 -14.21
N PHE A 74 -14.40 -10.61 -14.83
CA PHE A 74 -14.02 -10.17 -16.18
C PHE A 74 -12.54 -9.79 -16.27
N VAL A 75 -12.04 -9.01 -15.30
CA VAL A 75 -10.61 -8.66 -15.23
C VAL A 75 -9.77 -9.93 -15.10
N LYS A 76 -10.16 -10.89 -14.25
CA LYS A 76 -9.39 -12.13 -14.09
C LYS A 76 -9.27 -12.93 -15.39
N GLU A 77 -10.31 -12.92 -16.22
CA GLU A 77 -10.34 -13.61 -17.51
C GLU A 77 -9.61 -12.85 -18.63
N LYS A 78 -9.81 -11.53 -18.73
CA LYS A 78 -9.23 -10.70 -19.80
C LYS A 78 -7.80 -10.24 -19.55
N MET A 79 -7.38 -10.12 -18.29
CA MET A 79 -6.03 -9.70 -17.93
C MET A 79 -4.91 -10.59 -18.50
N PRO A 80 -4.97 -11.94 -18.44
CA PRO A 80 -3.94 -12.76 -19.07
C PRO A 80 -3.90 -12.56 -20.59
N ILE A 81 -5.07 -12.49 -21.25
CA ILE A 81 -5.17 -12.31 -22.71
C ILE A 81 -4.51 -10.99 -23.15
N ILE A 82 -4.86 -9.88 -22.49
CA ILE A 82 -4.30 -8.56 -22.85
C ILE A 82 -2.82 -8.48 -22.46
N LYS A 83 -2.38 -9.22 -21.44
CA LYS A 83 -0.95 -9.32 -21.10
C LYS A 83 -0.17 -10.13 -22.15
N GLU A 84 -0.80 -11.11 -22.79
CA GLU A 84 -0.21 -11.85 -23.92
C GLU A 84 -0.19 -11.01 -25.19
N GLU A 85 -1.24 -10.22 -25.46
CA GLU A 85 -1.28 -9.30 -26.61
C GLU A 85 -0.38 -8.06 -26.42
N PHE A 86 -0.22 -7.60 -25.18
CA PHE A 86 0.55 -6.40 -24.84
C PHE A 86 1.48 -6.62 -23.64
N PRO A 87 2.50 -7.49 -23.77
CA PRO A 87 3.42 -7.80 -22.67
C PRO A 87 4.31 -6.61 -22.29
N GLU A 88 4.46 -5.64 -23.19
CA GLU A 88 5.22 -4.39 -22.97
C GLU A 88 4.45 -3.34 -22.19
N LEU A 89 3.11 -3.44 -22.11
CA LEU A 89 2.30 -2.46 -21.40
C LEU A 89 2.37 -2.65 -19.89
N SER A 90 2.41 -1.53 -19.18
CA SER A 90 2.38 -1.53 -17.72
C SER A 90 1.07 -2.16 -17.22
N ARG A 91 1.11 -2.78 -16.04
CA ARG A 91 -0.10 -3.30 -15.39
C ARG A 91 -1.21 -2.26 -15.28
N GLN A 92 -0.85 -0.98 -15.12
CA GLN A 92 -1.80 0.11 -15.02
C GLN A 92 -2.53 0.35 -16.36
N ASP A 93 -1.81 0.28 -17.47
CA ASP A 93 -2.39 0.47 -18.81
C ASP A 93 -3.18 -0.76 -19.27
N LEU A 94 -2.73 -1.97 -18.90
CA LEU A 94 -3.52 -3.19 -19.07
C LEU A 94 -4.87 -3.10 -18.35
N MET A 95 -4.89 -2.61 -17.10
CA MET A 95 -6.13 -2.43 -16.33
C MET A 95 -7.04 -1.35 -16.94
N LYS A 96 -6.49 -0.29 -17.54
CA LYS A 96 -7.28 0.70 -18.28
C LYS A 96 -7.97 0.06 -19.49
N LYS A 97 -7.22 -0.68 -20.32
CA LYS A 97 -7.79 -1.41 -21.47
C LYS A 97 -8.89 -2.38 -21.08
N VAL A 98 -8.69 -3.17 -20.03
CA VAL A 98 -9.73 -4.07 -19.49
C VAL A 98 -10.98 -3.28 -19.08
N GLY A 99 -10.80 -2.12 -18.43
CA GLY A 99 -11.89 -1.24 -18.03
C GLY A 99 -12.67 -0.66 -19.21
N GLU A 100 -11.98 -0.28 -20.28
CA GLU A 100 -12.58 0.19 -21.53
C GLU A 100 -13.37 -0.91 -22.23
N MET A 101 -12.78 -2.12 -22.36
CA MET A 101 -13.47 -3.29 -22.90
C MET A 101 -14.73 -3.65 -22.11
N TRP A 102 -14.66 -3.57 -20.78
CA TRP A 102 -15.84 -3.82 -19.92
C TRP A 102 -16.94 -2.78 -20.13
N LYS A 103 -16.58 -1.49 -20.29
CA LYS A 103 -17.56 -0.44 -20.59
C LYS A 103 -18.19 -0.65 -21.96
N ALA A 104 -17.40 -0.93 -22.99
CA ALA A 104 -17.89 -1.22 -24.33
C ALA A 104 -18.84 -2.43 -24.35
N GLN A 105 -18.50 -3.50 -23.62
CA GLN A 105 -19.36 -4.68 -23.48
C GLN A 105 -20.71 -4.38 -22.80
N LYS A 106 -20.78 -3.36 -21.96
CA LYS A 106 -22.03 -2.92 -21.31
C LYS A 106 -22.85 -1.95 -22.16
N ASP A 107 -22.22 -1.24 -23.09
CA ASP A 107 -22.86 -0.28 -23.99
C ASP A 107 -23.49 -0.98 -25.20
N GLU A 108 -22.94 -2.12 -25.61
CA GLU A 108 -23.46 -2.97 -26.70
C GLU A 108 -24.66 -3.85 -26.27
N LYS A 109 -25.20 -3.68 -25.06
CA LYS A 109 -26.27 -4.54 -24.51
C LYS A 109 -27.55 -3.79 -24.18
#